data_AF-A0A285B8Z5-F1
#
_entry.id   AF-A0A285B8Z5-F1
#
_cell.length_a   1.000
_cell.length_b   1.000
_cell.length_c   1.000
_cell.angle_alpha   90.00
_cell.angle_beta   90.00
_cell.angle_gamma   90.00
#
_symmetry.space_group_name_H-M   'P 1'
#
loop_
_entity.id
_entity.type
_entity.pdbx_description
1 polymer ?
#
loop_
_entity_poly.entity_id
_entity_poly.type
_entity_poly.pdbx_seq_one_letter_code
_entity_poly.pdbx_strand_id
1 'polypeptide(L)' 'MRKLRELGLIKTKAGTSGEFHYVLMLNPLSIIKSHYESNGMSKDERYNALFSRMQEVGAKWE' A
#
# COMPACT_ATOMS: atom_id res chain seq x y z
N MET A 1 -1.26 -10.00 8.97
CA MET A 1 -1.79 -8.73 9.52
C MET A 1 -0.70 -7.79 10.02
N ARG A 2 0.17 -8.17 10.99
CA ARG A 2 1.27 -7.32 11.47
C ARG A 2 2.12 -6.71 10.36
N LYS A 3 2.60 -7.55 9.42
CA LYS A 3 3.43 -7.09 8.30
C LYS A 3 2.72 -6.08 7.38
N LEU A 4 1.41 -6.23 7.16
CA LEU A 4 0.63 -5.28 6.36
C LEU A 4 0.52 -3.92 7.04
N ARG A 5 0.41 -3.91 8.39
CA ARG A 5 0.42 -2.67 9.19
C ARG A 5 1.78 -2.00 9.13
N GLU A 6 2.87 -2.78 9.27
CA GLU A 6 4.25 -2.29 9.15
C GLU A 6 4.55 -1.69 7.78
N LEU A 7 4.04 -2.31 6.71
CA LEU A 7 4.17 -1.81 5.34
C LEU A 7 3.25 -0.61 5.04
N GLY A 8 2.41 -0.20 5.99
CA GLY A 8 1.47 0.92 5.81
C GLY A 8 0.27 0.60 4.93
N LEU A 9 0.06 -0.65 4.53
CA LEU A 9 -1.08 -1.07 3.69
C LEU A 9 -2.40 -1.10 4.46
N ILE A 10 -2.32 -1.23 5.79
CA ILE A 10 -3.49 -1.18 6.67
C ILE A 10 -3.22 -0.29 7.89
N LYS A 11 -4.28 0.37 8.38
CA LYS A 11 -4.33 0.90 9.75
C LYS A 11 -5.19 -0.02 10.59
N THR A 12 -4.88 -0.12 11.87
CA THR A 12 -5.58 -1.00 12.79
C THR A 12 -5.95 -0.27 14.07
N LYS A 13 -7.12 -0.57 14.63
CA LYS A 13 -7.53 -0.11 15.95
C LYS A 13 -7.95 -1.33 16.78
N ALA A 14 -7.45 -1.41 18.01
CA ALA A 14 -7.78 -2.49 18.92
C ALA A 14 -9.26 -2.42 19.32
N GLY A 15 -9.86 -3.59 19.55
CA GLY A 15 -11.23 -3.74 20.02
C GLY A 15 -11.36 -4.94 20.95
N THR A 16 -12.59 -5.37 21.21
CA THR A 16 -12.89 -6.46 22.16
C THR A 16 -12.26 -7.81 21.78
N SER A 17 -11.89 -7.97 20.51
CA SER A 17 -11.27 -9.20 19.97
C SER A 17 -9.77 -9.05 19.68
N GLY A 18 -9.12 -7.99 20.16
CA GLY A 18 -7.67 -7.78 20.06
C GLY A 18 -7.23 -6.68 19.08
N GLU A 19 -5.92 -6.64 18.79
CA GLU A 19 -5.26 -5.53 18.09
C GLU A 19 -5.67 -5.36 16.61
N PHE A 20 -6.24 -6.40 15.99
CA PHE A 20 -6.71 -6.39 14.60
C PHE A 20 -8.24 -6.39 14.47
N HIS A 21 -8.97 -6.00 15.52
CA HIS A 21 -10.43 -6.00 15.51
C HIS A 21 -10.99 -5.03 14.46
N TYR A 22 -10.44 -3.82 14.37
CA TYR A 22 -10.81 -2.86 13.32
C TYR A 22 -9.64 -2.66 12.37
N VAL A 23 -9.88 -2.89 11.09
CA VAL A 23 -8.87 -2.77 10.03
C VAL A 23 -9.39 -1.80 8.98
N LEU A 24 -8.60 -0.78 8.70
CA LEU A 24 -8.80 0.12 7.58
C LEU A 24 -7.76 -0.21 6.51
N MET A 25 -8.21 -0.65 5.34
CA MET A 25 -7.35 -0.85 4.18
C MET A 25 -7.06 0.49 3.52
N LEU A 26 -5.80 0.74 3.21
CA LEU A 26 -5.37 1.94 2.49
C LEU A 26 -5.17 1.60 1.01
N ASN A 27 -5.24 2.62 0.15
CA ASN A 27 -4.98 2.46 -1.27
C ASN A 27 -3.53 1.97 -1.48
N PRO A 28 -3.32 0.73 -1.96
CA PRO A 28 -1.98 0.17 -2.08
C PRO A 28 -1.14 0.89 -3.11
N LEU A 29 -1.76 1.55 -4.11
CA LEU A 29 -1.04 2.31 -5.14
C LEU A 29 -0.23 3.44 -4.48
N SER A 30 -0.89 4.28 -3.69
CA SER A 30 -0.24 5.42 -3.04
C SER A 30 0.86 4.95 -2.07
N ILE A 31 0.63 3.87 -1.32
CA ILE A 31 1.62 3.32 -0.38
C ILE A 31 2.85 2.76 -1.10
N ILE A 32 2.67 1.99 -2.18
CA ILE A 32 3.78 1.43 -2.96
C ILE A 32 4.59 2.56 -3.60
N LYS A 33 3.92 3.57 -4.19
CA LYS A 33 4.60 4.75 -4.74
C LYS A 33 5.47 5.43 -3.68
N SER A 34 4.91 5.73 -2.51
CA SER A 34 5.67 6.35 -1.41
C SER A 34 6.84 5.49 -0.94
N HIS A 35 6.72 4.16 -0.97
CA HIS A 35 7.83 3.27 -0.61
C HIS A 35 8.98 3.34 -1.60
N TYR A 36 8.72 3.41 -2.91
CA TYR A 36 9.77 3.57 -3.92
C TYR A 36 10.43 4.95 -3.82
N GLU A 37 9.63 6.00 -3.64
CA GLU A 37 10.11 7.39 -3.57
C GLU A 37 10.92 7.65 -2.29
N SER A 38 10.43 7.23 -1.11
CA SER A 38 11.09 7.54 0.18
C SER A 38 12.36 6.74 0.41
N ASN A 39 12.46 5.53 -0.16
CA ASN A 39 13.62 4.66 0.00
C ASN A 39 14.66 4.83 -1.13
N GLY A 40 14.45 5.76 -2.06
CA GLY A 40 15.35 5.97 -3.20
C GLY A 40 15.47 4.75 -4.12
N MET A 41 14.44 3.90 -4.16
CA MET A 41 14.46 2.69 -4.98
C MET A 41 14.30 3.04 -6.45
N SER A 42 15.11 2.43 -7.31
CA SER A 42 14.90 2.51 -8.75
C SER A 42 13.56 1.85 -9.12
N LYS A 43 12.84 2.45 -10.08
CA LYS A 43 11.59 1.90 -10.61
C LYS A 43 11.90 0.64 -11.42
N ASP A 44 11.79 -0.50 -10.74
CA ASP A 44 12.06 -1.81 -11.32
C ASP A 44 10.90 -2.31 -12.20
N GLU A 45 11.07 -3.51 -12.76
CA GLU A 45 10.06 -4.17 -13.59
C GLU A 45 8.70 -4.27 -12.88
N ARG A 46 8.69 -4.52 -11.57
CA ARG A 46 7.45 -4.69 -10.80
C ARG A 46 6.73 -3.37 -10.61
N TYR A 47 7.46 -2.31 -10.32
CA TYR A 47 6.91 -0.96 -10.24
C TYR A 47 6.31 -0.54 -11.59
N ASN A 48 7.05 -0.80 -12.68
CA ASN A 48 6.59 -0.44 -14.02
C ASN A 48 5.35 -1.26 -14.42
N ALA A 49 5.30 -2.55 -14.12
CA ALA A 49 4.12 -3.38 -14.35
C ALA A 49 2.88 -2.87 -13.59
N LEU A 50 3.06 -2.49 -12.31
CA LEU A 50 1.99 -1.89 -11.52
C LEU A 50 1.51 -0.57 -12.12
N PHE A 51 2.44 0.30 -12.51
CA PHE A 51 2.13 1.61 -13.09
C PHE A 51 1.42 1.49 -14.45
N SER A 52 1.85 0.58 -15.32
CA SER A 52 1.18 0.28 -16.59
C SER A 52 -0.24 -0.20 -16.34
N ARG A 53 -0.42 -1.15 -15.40
CA ARG A 53 -1.76 -1.66 -15.08
C ARG A 53 -2.67 -0.58 -14.52
N MET A 54 -2.15 0.31 -13.68
CA MET A 54 -2.89 1.45 -13.14
C MET A 54 -3.42 2.35 -14.26
N GLN A 55 -2.60 2.64 -15.27
CA GLN A 55 -3.01 3.43 -16.44
C GLN A 55 -4.08 2.71 -17.27
N GLU A 56 -3.91 1.42 -17.55
CA GLU A 56 -4.87 0.62 -18.33
C GLU A 56 -6.28 0.62 -17.74
N VAL A 57 -6.40 0.63 -16.41
CA VAL A 57 -7.70 0.64 -15.71
C VAL A 57 -8.20 2.04 -15.38
N GLY A 58 -7.48 3.09 -15.78
CA GLY A 58 -7.84 4.49 -15.51
C GLY A 58 -7.73 4.90 -14.02
N ALA A 59 -6.96 4.14 -13.23
CA ALA A 59 -6.69 4.49 -11.83
C ALA A 59 -5.63 5.61 -11.72
N LYS A 60 -5.56 6.25 -10.55
CA LYS A 60 -4.63 7.35 -10.27
C LYS A 60 -3.94 7.13 -8.91
N TRP A 61 -2.73 7.66 -8.78
CA TRP A 61 -2.12 7.92 -7.48
C TRP A 61 -2.93 9.06 -6.85
N GLU A 62 -3.76 8.77 -5.86
CA GLU A 62 -4.54 9.80 -5.14
C GLU A 62 -3.65 10.89 -4.52
#